data_AF-A0A1F4KH43-F1
#
_entry.id   AF-A0A1F4KH43-F1
#
_cell.length_a   1.000
_cell.length_b   1.000
_cell.length_c   1.000
_cell.angle_alpha   90.00
_cell.angle_beta   90.00
_cell.angle_gamma   90.00
#
_symmetry.space_group_name_H-M   'P 1'
#
loop_
_entity.id
_entity.type
_entity.pdbx_description
1 polymer ?
#
loop_
_entity_poly.entity_id
_entity_poly.type
_entity_poly.pdbx_seq_one_letter_code
_entity_poly.pdbx_strand_id
1 'polypeptide(L)'
;MLGRQEGQAVSRELVRQMRTTVSHGMVLDASEESLERAQLAAAQLLERSVALGHRRLSVVRLSVAAQCGAAVPLAHWNYCYSVARSSGDPRIRTLFLDAAHAAQQEFCLPAARV
;
A
#
# COMPACT_ATOMS: atom_id res chain seq x y z
N MET A 1 -25.30 20.20 -22.36
CA MET A 1 -24.72 20.07 -21.02
C MET A 1 -24.42 18.60 -20.76
N LEU A 2 -23.24 18.12 -21.15
CA LEU A 2 -22.83 16.71 -21.00
C LEU A 2 -21.48 16.68 -20.28
N GLY A 3 -21.35 15.88 -19.23
CA GLY A 3 -20.09 15.83 -18.49
C GLY A 3 -19.98 14.85 -17.33
N ARG A 4 -20.41 13.60 -17.51
CA ARG A 4 -19.70 12.39 -17.05
C ARG A 4 -19.08 12.46 -15.64
N GLN A 5 -19.82 12.02 -14.60
CA GLN A 5 -19.28 11.77 -13.25
C GLN A 5 -19.38 10.30 -12.76
N GLU A 6 -19.68 9.33 -13.62
CA GLU A 6 -19.96 7.96 -13.15
C GLU A 6 -18.80 6.95 -13.28
N GLY A 7 -17.66 7.36 -13.83
CA GLY A 7 -16.57 6.44 -14.18
C GLY A 7 -15.53 6.13 -13.09
N GLN A 8 -15.58 6.78 -11.91
CA GLN A 8 -14.47 6.74 -10.94
C GLN A 8 -14.81 6.05 -9.60
N ALA A 9 -16.10 5.85 -9.30
CA ALA A 9 -16.55 5.10 -8.12
C ALA A 9 -16.49 3.58 -8.36
N VAL A 10 -16.83 3.14 -9.59
CA VAL A 10 -16.82 1.72 -9.99
C VAL A 10 -15.42 1.13 -9.83
N SER A 11 -14.34 1.88 -10.09
CA SER A 11 -12.96 1.33 -9.96
C SER A 11 -12.49 1.12 -8.53
N ARG A 12 -12.96 1.89 -7.54
CA ARG A 12 -12.54 1.71 -6.13
C ARG A 12 -13.33 0.62 -5.45
N GLU A 13 -14.63 0.57 -5.73
CA GLU A 13 -15.49 -0.52 -5.27
C GLU A 13 -15.08 -1.83 -5.94
N LEU A 14 -14.74 -1.83 -7.23
CA LEU A 14 -14.22 -3.03 -7.91
C LEU A 14 -12.84 -3.44 -7.38
N VAL A 15 -11.92 -2.52 -7.09
CA VAL A 15 -10.63 -2.86 -6.45
C VAL A 15 -10.83 -3.38 -5.03
N ARG A 16 -11.79 -2.82 -4.28
CA ARG A 16 -12.15 -3.28 -2.94
C ARG A 16 -12.85 -4.63 -2.98
N GLN A 17 -13.78 -4.85 -3.89
CA GLN A 17 -14.44 -6.13 -4.12
C GLN A 17 -13.44 -7.16 -4.62
N MET A 18 -12.53 -6.83 -5.52
CA MET A 18 -11.43 -7.72 -5.92
C MET A 18 -10.53 -8.04 -4.73
N ARG A 19 -10.23 -7.07 -3.85
CA ARG A 19 -9.44 -7.33 -2.64
C ARG A 19 -10.20 -8.16 -1.62
N THR A 20 -11.50 -7.95 -1.45
CA THR A 20 -12.39 -8.76 -0.61
C THR A 20 -12.58 -10.14 -1.20
N THR A 21 -12.66 -10.31 -2.51
CA THR A 21 -12.70 -11.60 -3.21
C THR A 21 -11.33 -12.27 -3.22
N VAL A 22 -10.22 -11.53 -3.11
CA VAL A 22 -8.89 -12.09 -2.81
C VAL A 22 -8.79 -12.48 -1.32
N SER A 23 -9.43 -11.75 -0.41
CA SER A 23 -9.50 -12.09 1.02
C SER A 23 -10.48 -13.24 1.33
N HIS A 24 -11.56 -13.38 0.58
CA HIS A 24 -12.53 -14.49 0.69
C HIS A 24 -12.20 -15.65 -0.25
N GLY A 25 -11.44 -15.38 -1.32
CA GLY A 25 -10.78 -16.35 -2.19
C GLY A 25 -9.39 -16.72 -1.68
N MET A 26 -9.16 -16.61 -0.36
CA MET A 26 -8.22 -17.42 0.39
C MET A 26 -8.65 -18.89 0.35
N VAL A 27 -8.66 -19.43 -0.86
CA VAL A 27 -8.64 -20.86 -1.15
C VAL A 27 -7.33 -21.36 -0.57
N LEU A 28 -7.37 -21.74 0.71
CA LEU A 28 -6.69 -22.84 1.39
C LEU A 28 -5.17 -23.04 1.27
N ASP A 29 -4.44 -22.32 0.41
CA ASP A 29 -2.99 -22.51 0.19
C ASP A 29 -2.35 -21.34 -0.58
N ALA A 30 -2.77 -20.09 -0.33
CA ALA A 30 -1.93 -18.95 -0.66
C ALA A 30 -0.72 -18.97 0.30
N SER A 31 0.22 -19.86 -0.03
CA SER A 31 1.39 -20.25 0.75
C SER A 31 2.07 -19.02 1.35
N GLU A 32 2.58 -19.15 2.57
CA GLU A 32 3.40 -18.12 3.23
C GLU A 32 4.50 -17.59 2.29
N GLU A 33 5.01 -18.46 1.42
CA GLU A 33 5.95 -18.13 0.35
C GLU A 33 5.42 -17.06 -0.64
N SER A 34 4.13 -17.08 -0.97
CA SER A 34 3.51 -16.07 -1.83
C SER A 34 3.35 -14.73 -1.13
N LEU A 35 3.13 -14.74 0.18
CA LEU A 35 3.09 -13.52 1.01
C LEU A 35 4.51 -12.93 1.14
N GLU A 36 5.51 -13.75 1.46
CA GLU A 36 6.91 -13.33 1.53
C GLU A 36 7.40 -12.75 0.21
N ARG A 37 7.09 -13.40 -0.93
CA ARG A 37 7.39 -12.87 -2.26
C ARG A 37 6.72 -11.53 -2.50
N ALA A 38 5.46 -11.36 -2.09
CA ALA A 38 4.76 -10.09 -2.23
C ALA A 38 5.39 -8.98 -1.38
N GLN A 39 5.79 -9.28 -0.14
CA GLN A 39 6.48 -8.34 0.75
C GLN A 39 7.83 -7.91 0.16
N LEU A 40 8.66 -8.88 -0.27
CA LEU A 40 9.95 -8.63 -0.90
C LEU A 40 9.81 -7.79 -2.18
N ALA A 41 8.84 -8.13 -3.03
CA ALA A 41 8.57 -7.37 -4.26
C ALA A 41 8.13 -5.94 -3.94
N ALA A 42 7.25 -5.74 -2.96
CA ALA A 42 6.78 -4.42 -2.56
C ALA A 42 7.93 -3.55 -2.01
N ALA A 43 8.81 -4.12 -1.18
CA ALA A 43 9.99 -3.44 -0.66
C ALA A 43 10.97 -3.03 -1.79
N GLN A 44 11.31 -3.94 -2.70
CA GLN A 44 12.20 -3.66 -3.83
C GLN A 44 11.63 -2.60 -4.78
N LEU A 45 10.31 -2.65 -5.03
CA LEU A 45 9.65 -1.64 -5.85
C LEU A 45 9.68 -0.27 -5.17
N LEU A 46 9.49 -0.20 -3.85
CA LEU A 46 9.60 1.04 -3.10
C LEU A 46 11.01 1.61 -3.19
N GLU A 47 12.03 0.80 -2.87
CA GLU A 47 13.44 1.18 -2.95
C GLU A 47 13.78 1.75 -4.33
N ARG A 48 13.41 1.04 -5.40
CA ARG A 48 13.65 1.51 -6.76
C ARG A 48 12.96 2.85 -7.05
N SER A 49 11.75 3.08 -6.52
CA SER A 49 11.08 4.38 -6.72
C SER A 49 11.74 5.51 -5.96
N VAL A 50 12.24 5.23 -4.75
CA VAL A 50 12.99 6.21 -3.95
C VAL A 50 14.30 6.54 -4.65
N ALA A 51 15.04 5.52 -5.12
CA ALA A 51 16.30 5.69 -5.86
C ALA A 51 16.12 6.50 -7.15
N LEU A 52 15.00 6.33 -7.86
CA LEU A 52 14.65 7.08 -9.07
C LEU A 52 14.03 8.47 -8.77
N GLY A 53 13.83 8.83 -7.50
CA GLY A 53 13.24 10.11 -7.11
C GLY A 53 11.76 10.27 -7.46
N HIS A 54 11.03 9.17 -7.71
CA HIS A 54 9.62 9.21 -8.10
C HIS A 54 8.73 9.54 -6.90
N ARG A 55 8.52 10.83 -6.62
CA ARG A 55 7.78 11.34 -5.45
C ARG A 55 6.45 10.62 -5.19
N ARG A 56 5.45 10.84 -6.05
CA ARG A 56 4.09 10.29 -5.89
C ARG A 56 4.09 8.76 -5.88
N LEU A 57 4.84 8.13 -6.78
CA LEU A 57 4.89 6.68 -6.90
C LEU A 57 5.52 6.03 -5.65
N SER A 58 6.50 6.68 -5.03
CA SER A 58 7.13 6.20 -3.80
C SER A 58 6.10 6.12 -2.67
N VAL A 59 5.25 7.14 -2.50
CA VAL A 59 4.20 7.12 -1.47
C VAL A 59 3.14 6.05 -1.75
N VAL A 60 2.76 5.85 -3.03
CA VAL A 60 1.84 4.77 -3.42
C VAL A 60 2.45 3.40 -3.11
N ARG A 61 3.72 3.17 -3.45
CA ARG A 61 4.41 1.90 -3.19
C ARG A 61 4.67 1.67 -1.70
N LEU A 62 4.91 2.73 -0.93
CA LEU A 62 4.97 2.66 0.53
C LEU A 62 3.65 2.16 1.12
N SER A 63 2.53 2.69 0.65
CA SER A 63 1.21 2.22 1.08
C SER A 63 0.99 0.74 0.76
N VAL A 64 1.42 0.27 -0.41
CA VAL A 64 1.35 -1.17 -0.74
C VAL A 64 2.26 -1.99 0.16
N ALA A 65 3.51 -1.56 0.35
CA ALA A 65 4.48 -2.24 1.21
C ALA A 65 3.97 -2.38 2.65
N ALA A 66 3.41 -1.32 3.23
CA ALA A 66 2.82 -1.34 4.56
C ALA A 66 1.54 -2.19 4.65
N GLN A 67 0.74 -2.29 3.58
CA GLN A 67 -0.45 -3.16 3.57
C GLN A 67 -0.11 -4.64 3.41
N CYS A 68 1.01 -4.96 2.75
CA CYS A 68 1.51 -6.33 2.60
C CYS A 68 2.33 -6.82 3.80
N GLY A 69 2.70 -5.91 4.69
CA GLY A 69 3.57 -6.21 5.81
C GLY A 69 5.05 -6.33 5.50
N ALA A 70 5.49 -5.60 4.48
CA ALA A 70 6.90 -5.56 4.14
C ALA A 70 7.68 -4.76 5.19
N ALA A 71 8.85 -5.26 5.57
CA ALA A 71 9.81 -4.52 6.37
C ALA A 71 10.34 -3.31 5.58
N VAL A 72 9.81 -2.11 5.85
CA VAL A 72 10.23 -0.87 5.20
C VAL A 72 11.24 -0.11 6.07
N PRO A 73 12.45 0.17 5.56
CA PRO A 73 13.44 0.97 6.28
C PRO A 73 12.95 2.37 6.63
N LEU A 74 13.36 2.88 7.81
CA LEU A 74 13.00 4.22 8.28
C LEU A 74 13.38 5.34 7.29
N ALA A 75 14.47 5.16 6.54
CA ALA A 75 14.89 6.10 5.49
C ALA A 75 13.81 6.29 4.39
N HIS A 76 13.14 5.21 3.98
CA HIS A 76 12.07 5.27 2.98
C HIS A 76 10.80 5.92 3.55
N TRP A 77 10.49 5.68 4.83
CA TRP A 77 9.42 6.38 5.54
C TRP A 77 9.69 7.89 5.59
N ASN A 78 10.90 8.32 5.95
CA ASN A 78 11.30 9.72 6.01
C ASN A 78 11.24 10.41 4.65
N TYR A 79 11.69 9.73 3.59
CA TYR A 79 11.58 10.23 2.22
C TYR A 79 10.10 10.44 1.84
N CYS A 80 9.25 9.44 2.06
CA CYS A 80 7.84 9.53 1.72
C CYS A 80 7.08 10.56 2.58
N TYR A 81 7.46 10.71 3.85
CA TYR A 81 6.95 11.77 4.72
C TYR A 81 7.29 13.15 4.15
N SER A 82 8.54 13.35 3.73
CA SER A 82 8.99 14.61 3.13
C SER A 82 8.23 14.92 1.83
N VAL A 83 7.98 13.90 1.01
CA VAL A 83 7.15 14.01 -0.20
C VAL A 83 5.70 14.37 0.15
N ALA A 84 5.09 13.67 1.11
CA ALA A 84 3.70 13.91 1.51
C ALA A 84 3.52 15.30 2.13
N ARG A 85 4.48 15.77 2.93
CA ARG A 85 4.47 17.10 3.54
C ARG A 85 4.65 18.23 2.53
N SER A 86 5.48 18.02 1.51
CA SER A 86 5.74 19.03 0.46
C SER A 86 4.73 18.98 -0.69
N SER A 87 3.89 17.95 -0.76
CA SER A 87 2.86 17.79 -1.78
C SER A 87 1.65 18.68 -1.48
N GLY A 88 1.23 19.48 -2.46
CA GLY A 88 -0.06 20.18 -2.43
C GLY A 88 -1.27 19.26 -2.69
N ASP A 89 -1.05 18.02 -3.14
CA ASP A 89 -2.12 17.05 -3.36
C ASP A 89 -2.51 16.36 -2.04
N PRO A 90 -3.75 16.58 -1.52
CA PRO A 90 -4.20 15.98 -0.27
C PRO A 90 -4.26 14.45 -0.35
N ARG A 91 -4.43 13.86 -1.54
CA ARG A 91 -4.48 12.41 -1.72
C ARG A 91 -3.16 11.73 -1.35
N ILE A 92 -2.03 12.41 -1.60
CA ILE A 92 -0.70 11.89 -1.23
C ILE A 92 -0.52 11.88 0.27
N ARG A 93 -1.01 12.92 0.95
CA ARG A 93 -1.00 12.97 2.41
C ARG A 93 -1.87 11.88 3.02
N THR A 94 -3.07 11.67 2.50
CA THR A 94 -3.96 10.58 2.95
C THR A 94 -3.29 9.22 2.74
N LEU A 95 -2.72 8.95 1.57
CA LEU A 95 -2.02 7.69 1.29
C LEU A 95 -0.88 7.41 2.27
N PHE A 96 -0.11 8.44 2.66
CA PHE A 96 0.94 8.28 3.65
C PHE A 96 0.39 7.93 5.04
N LEU A 97 -0.71 8.58 5.46
CA LEU A 97 -1.35 8.32 6.74
C LEU A 97 -1.95 6.90 6.79
N ASP A 98 -2.60 6.47 5.70
CA ASP A 98 -3.13 5.11 5.57
C ASP A 98 -2.02 4.07 5.65
N ALA A 99 -0.87 4.34 5.02
CA ALA A 99 0.31 3.47 5.11
C ALA A 99 0.84 3.38 6.55
N ALA A 100 0.95 4.52 7.25
CA ALA A 100 1.41 4.55 8.63
C ALA A 100 0.46 3.80 9.57
N HIS A 101 -0.86 3.92 9.34
CA HIS A 101 -1.86 3.18 10.10
C HIS A 101 -1.75 1.67 9.85
N ALA A 102 -1.61 1.24 8.59
CA ALA A 102 -1.42 -0.16 8.25
C ALA A 102 -0.18 -0.77 8.93
N ALA A 103 0.96 -0.06 8.89
CA ALA A 103 2.19 -0.51 9.53
C ALA A 103 2.09 -0.60 11.07
N GLN A 104 1.23 0.21 11.71
CA GLN A 104 0.97 0.12 13.15
C GLN A 104 0.06 -1.07 13.51
N GLN A 105 -0.86 -1.44 12.63
CA GLN A 105 -1.76 -2.58 12.84
C GLN A 105 -1.02 -3.92 12.81
N GLU A 106 0.09 -4.01 12.08
CA GLU A 106 0.97 -5.19 12.10
C GLU A 106 1.63 -5.43 13.46
N PHE A 107 1.93 -4.38 14.22
CA PHE A 107 2.40 -4.50 15.60
C PHE A 107 1.30 -4.92 16.58
N CYS A 108 0.03 -4.88 16.17
CA CYS A 108 -1.14 -5.18 17.00
C CYS A 108 -1.80 -6.54 16.65
N LEU A 109 -1.24 -7.31 15.72
CA LEU A 109 -1.62 -8.69 15.49
C LEU A 109 -0.59 -9.61 16.16
N PRO A 110 -0.79 -10.00 17.44
CA PRO A 110 -0.09 -11.17 17.93
C PRO A 110 -0.55 -12.37 17.10
N ALA A 111 0.41 -13.20 16.75
CA ALA A 111 0.25 -14.50 16.12
C ALA A 111 -0.97 -15.26 16.69
N ALA A 112 -2.12 -15.13 16.01
CA ALA A 112 -3.22 -16.08 16.12
C ALA A 112 -3.14 -16.99 14.89
N ARG A 113 -2.08 -17.81 14.85
CA ARG A 113 -2.00 -19.02 14.02
C ARG A 113 -1.58 -20.15 14.96
N VAL A 114 -2.58 -20.78 15.58
CA VAL A 114 -2.52 -22.14 16.12
C VAL A 114 -3.16 -23.06 15.09
#